data_AF-A0A498BS97-F1
#
_entry.id   AF-A0A498BS97-F1
#
_cell.length_a   1.000
_cell.length_b   1.000
_cell.length_c   1.000
_cell.angle_alpha   90.00
_cell.angle_beta   90.00
_cell.angle_gamma   90.00
#
_symmetry.space_group_name_H-M   'P 1'
#
loop_
_entity.id
_entity.type
_entity.pdbx_description
1 polymer ?
#
loop_
_entity_poly.entity_id
_entity_poly.type
_entity_poly.pdbx_seq_one_letter_code
_entity_poly.pdbx_strand_id
1 'polypeptide(L)'
;MPDKAMDEWISQERDKLSQLANRALLRANVIVGAVMLALLAAFYLAAEARELPFTVVVAVLLFLMLLGPPLFTLAVSAARRLLWQREVGRRIRRLRATGFLTSYVDALPAGALHALPPAAREELEATLEREREGRLPAEGEYAEALFIALALDEATRTRMPRRHGSTQSRSAGPSRPKGRN
;
A
#
# COMPACT_ATOMS: atom_id res chain seq x y z
N MET A 1 -0.63 -16.71 -28.42
CA MET A 1 -0.28 -16.66 -26.99
C MET A 1 -0.52 -15.24 -26.43
N PRO A 2 -1.77 -14.79 -26.34
CA PRO A 2 -2.12 -13.47 -25.79
C PRO A 2 -2.00 -13.41 -24.25
N ASP A 3 -2.15 -14.54 -23.56
CA ASP A 3 -2.25 -14.57 -22.08
C ASP A 3 -0.96 -14.14 -21.39
N LYS A 4 0.21 -14.54 -21.91
CA LYS A 4 1.50 -14.15 -21.32
C LYS A 4 1.75 -12.65 -21.32
N ALA A 5 1.32 -11.96 -22.38
CA ALA A 5 1.49 -10.50 -22.49
C ALA A 5 0.53 -9.74 -21.55
N MET A 6 -0.66 -10.29 -21.33
CA MET A 6 -1.63 -9.76 -20.37
C MET A 6 -1.15 -9.96 -18.93
N ASP A 7 -0.68 -11.15 -18.59
CA ASP A 7 -0.15 -11.46 -17.26
C ASP A 7 1.08 -10.59 -16.92
N GLU A 8 1.96 -10.39 -17.91
CA GLU A 8 3.13 -9.53 -17.77
C GLU A 8 2.71 -8.06 -17.57
N TRP A 9 1.73 -7.57 -18.34
CA TRP A 9 1.17 -6.23 -18.14
C TRP A 9 0.55 -6.05 -16.76
N ILE A 10 -0.28 -7.01 -16.30
CA ILE A 10 -0.89 -6.98 -14.97
C ILE A 10 0.21 -6.87 -13.93
N SER A 11 1.21 -7.77 -13.95
CA SER A 11 2.30 -7.80 -12.98
C SER A 11 3.07 -6.47 -12.91
N GLN A 12 3.40 -5.87 -14.06
CA GLN A 12 4.08 -4.58 -14.13
C GLN A 12 3.22 -3.45 -13.56
N GLU A 13 1.90 -3.48 -13.79
CA GLU A 13 1.00 -2.45 -13.26
C GLU A 13 0.81 -2.62 -11.75
N ARG A 14 0.79 -3.86 -11.22
CA ARG A 14 0.80 -4.12 -9.77
C ARG A 14 2.03 -3.51 -9.11
N ASP A 15 3.21 -3.71 -9.67
CA ASP A 15 4.46 -3.18 -9.12
C ASP A 15 4.51 -1.65 -9.19
N LYS A 16 3.98 -1.04 -10.24
CA LYS A 16 3.86 0.43 -10.32
C LYS A 16 2.90 0.96 -9.26
N LEU A 17 1.75 0.30 -9.07
CA LEU A 17 0.74 0.71 -8.09
C LEU A 17 1.26 0.56 -6.65
N SER A 18 1.97 -0.51 -6.34
CA SER A 18 2.59 -0.70 -5.02
C SER A 18 3.66 0.35 -4.72
N GLN A 19 4.49 0.70 -5.72
CA GLN A 19 5.46 1.80 -5.59
C GLN A 19 4.77 3.15 -5.35
N LEU A 20 3.67 3.43 -6.05
CA LEU A 20 2.88 4.65 -5.83
C LEU A 20 2.27 4.68 -4.43
N ALA A 21 1.74 3.56 -3.95
CA ALA A 21 1.17 3.44 -2.61
C ALA A 21 2.23 3.70 -1.52
N ASN A 22 3.42 3.10 -1.68
CA ASN A 22 4.56 3.34 -0.79
C ASN A 22 5.04 4.78 -0.83
N ARG A 23 5.11 5.40 -2.01
CA ARG A 23 5.48 6.80 -2.16
C ARG A 23 4.47 7.74 -1.50
N ALA A 24 3.18 7.46 -1.64
CA ALA A 24 2.11 8.22 -0.98
C ALA A 24 2.21 8.10 0.55
N LEU A 25 2.48 6.90 1.07
CA LEU A 25 2.69 6.68 2.51
C LEU A 25 3.93 7.44 3.02
N LEU A 26 5.05 7.36 2.31
CA LEU A 26 6.28 8.05 2.72
C LEU A 26 6.10 9.57 2.72
N ARG A 27 5.47 10.12 1.67
CA ARG A 27 5.15 11.56 1.61
C ARG A 27 4.18 11.96 2.72
N ALA A 28 3.16 11.16 3.01
CA ALA A 28 2.24 11.43 4.12
C ALA A 28 2.97 11.53 5.46
N ASN A 29 3.87 10.58 5.76
CA ASN A 29 4.68 10.61 6.97
C ASN A 29 5.56 11.85 7.04
N VAL A 30 6.24 12.21 5.95
CA VAL A 30 7.11 13.40 5.91
C VAL A 30 6.30 14.68 6.12
N ILE A 31 5.17 14.84 5.42
CA ILE A 31 4.33 16.03 5.52
C ILE A 31 3.75 16.17 6.92
N VAL A 32 3.13 15.11 7.46
CA VAL A 32 2.53 15.14 8.80
C VAL A 32 3.60 15.33 9.87
N GLY A 33 4.75 14.68 9.74
CA GLY A 33 5.89 14.85 10.64
C GLY A 33 6.41 16.30 10.64
N ALA A 34 6.60 16.90 9.46
CA ALA A 34 7.04 18.28 9.34
C ALA A 34 6.03 19.27 9.94
N VAL A 35 4.73 19.06 9.70
CA VAL A 35 3.67 19.89 10.29
C VAL A 35 3.64 19.77 11.81
N MET A 36 3.75 18.55 12.36
CA MET A 36 3.79 18.35 13.81
C MET A 36 5.02 19.01 14.45
N LEU A 37 6.20 18.90 13.84
CA LEU A 37 7.41 19.58 14.31
C LEU A 37 7.26 21.10 14.27
N ALA A 38 6.68 21.65 13.20
CA ALA A 38 6.41 23.08 13.09
C ALA A 38 5.43 23.56 14.18
N LEU A 39 4.37 22.79 14.47
CA LEU A 39 3.42 23.10 15.53
C LEU A 39 4.07 23.04 16.91
N LEU A 40 4.93 22.05 17.18
CA LEU A 40 5.68 21.95 18.43
C LEU A 40 6.64 23.14 18.61
N ALA A 41 7.37 23.50 17.55
CA ALA A 41 8.27 24.66 17.59
C ALA A 41 7.50 25.97 17.81
N ALA A 42 6.39 26.16 17.09
CA ALA A 42 5.53 27.34 17.26
C ALA A 42 4.92 27.41 18.67
N PHE A 43 4.48 26.27 19.22
CA PHE A 43 3.99 26.18 20.59
C PHE A 43 5.06 26.58 21.61
N TYR A 44 6.28 26.05 21.47
CA TYR A 44 7.39 26.37 22.37
C TYR A 44 7.74 27.86 22.33
N LEU A 45 7.90 28.44 21.13
CA LEU A 45 8.18 29.86 20.97
C LEU A 45 7.07 30.75 21.53
N ALA A 46 5.80 30.35 21.35
CA ALA A 46 4.65 31.07 21.91
C ALA A 46 4.58 30.95 23.43
N ALA A 47 4.97 29.81 24.00
CA ALA A 47 5.01 29.59 25.43
C ALA A 47 6.11 30.45 26.09
N GLU A 48 7.28 30.52 25.47
CA GLU A 48 8.38 31.39 25.90
C GLU A 48 8.00 32.87 25.81
N ALA A 49 7.46 33.31 24.67
CA ALA A 49 7.07 34.71 24.46
C ALA A 49 5.92 35.19 25.39
N ARG A 50 5.13 34.26 25.94
CA ARG A 50 4.04 34.56 26.89
C ARG A 50 4.37 34.21 28.33
N GLU A 51 5.61 33.81 28.61
CA GLU A 51 6.07 33.40 29.94
C GLU A 51 5.11 32.37 30.59
N LEU A 52 4.62 31.41 29.79
CA LEU A 52 3.68 30.42 30.31
C LEU A 52 4.30 29.63 31.46
N PRO A 53 3.53 29.33 32.53
CA PRO A 53 4.03 28.55 33.64
C PRO A 53 4.57 27.21 33.15
N PHE A 54 5.74 26.82 33.64
CA PHE A 54 6.40 25.57 33.25
C PHE A 54 5.50 24.34 33.42
N THR A 55 4.65 24.33 34.45
CA THR A 55 3.65 23.27 34.69
C THR A 55 2.67 23.10 33.54
N VAL A 56 2.24 24.19 32.90
CA VAL A 56 1.33 24.18 31.75
C VAL A 56 2.04 23.59 30.53
N VAL A 57 3.29 24.00 30.28
CA VAL A 57 4.10 23.47 29.17
C VAL A 57 4.31 21.97 29.33
N VAL A 58 4.69 21.51 30.52
CA VAL A 58 4.87 20.08 30.81
C VAL A 58 3.57 19.31 30.67
N ALA A 59 2.43 19.84 31.15
CA ALA A 59 1.14 19.19 31.02
C ALA A 59 0.74 18.99 29.55
N VAL A 60 0.96 20.00 28.69
CA VAL A 60 0.71 19.90 27.24
C VAL A 60 1.62 18.87 26.59
N LEU A 61 2.91 18.83 26.94
CA LEU A 61 3.84 17.84 26.40
C LEU A 61 3.47 16.40 26.82
N LEU A 62 3.06 16.19 28.07
CA LEU A 62 2.57 14.89 28.54
C LEU A 62 1.28 14.48 27.83
N PHE A 63 0.37 15.42 27.61
CA PHE A 63 -0.84 15.19 26.82
C PHE A 63 -0.52 14.80 25.38
N LEU A 64 0.44 15.49 24.75
CA LEU A 64 0.93 15.15 23.41
C LEU A 64 1.66 13.81 23.37
N MET A 65 2.33 13.38 24.43
CA MET A 65 2.88 12.02 24.50
C MET A 65 1.78 10.95 24.52
N LEU A 66 0.67 11.22 25.20
CA LEU A 66 -0.46 10.29 25.30
C LEU A 66 -1.28 10.22 24.00
N LEU A 67 -1.65 11.37 23.44
CA LEU A 67 -2.54 11.47 22.28
C LEU A 67 -1.83 11.74 20.96
N GLY A 68 -0.57 12.14 20.98
CA GLY A 68 0.22 12.38 19.77
C GLY A 68 0.31 11.15 18.87
N PRO A 69 0.65 9.95 19.37
CA PRO A 69 0.72 8.75 18.53
C PRO A 69 -0.59 8.40 17.81
N PRO A 70 -1.77 8.32 18.47
CA PRO A 70 -3.01 8.03 17.76
C PRO A 70 -3.41 9.17 16.81
N LEU A 71 -3.21 10.44 17.18
CA LEU A 71 -3.49 11.57 16.28
C LEU A 71 -2.58 11.56 15.05
N PHE A 72 -1.29 11.21 15.23
CA PHE A 72 -0.33 11.10 14.15
C PHE A 72 -0.71 9.99 13.17
N THR A 73 -1.07 8.80 13.66
CA THR A 73 -1.47 7.69 12.80
C THR A 73 -2.74 8.02 12.00
N LEU A 74 -3.72 8.66 12.62
CA LEU A 74 -4.92 9.15 11.94
C LEU A 74 -4.58 10.19 10.87
N ALA A 75 -3.75 11.19 11.20
CA ALA A 75 -3.33 12.23 10.27
C ALA A 75 -2.56 11.65 9.07
N VAL A 76 -1.64 10.71 9.31
CA VAL A 76 -0.91 10.01 8.24
C VAL A 76 -1.86 9.20 7.37
N SER A 77 -2.84 8.50 7.97
CA SER A 77 -3.81 7.70 7.20
C SER A 77 -4.66 8.57 6.27
N ALA A 78 -5.12 9.73 6.76
CA ALA A 78 -5.91 10.68 5.99
C ALA A 78 -5.09 11.34 4.87
N ALA A 79 -3.88 11.81 5.19
CA ALA A 79 -2.97 12.40 4.21
C ALA A 79 -2.58 11.38 3.12
N ARG A 80 -2.32 10.13 3.51
CA ARG A 80 -2.02 9.04 2.57
C ARG A 80 -3.17 8.80 1.61
N ARG A 81 -4.41 8.74 2.10
CA ARG A 81 -5.61 8.53 1.25
C ARG A 81 -5.74 9.62 0.18
N LEU A 82 -5.57 10.88 0.58
CA LEU A 82 -5.62 12.02 -0.34
C LEU A 82 -4.49 12.00 -1.37
N LEU A 83 -3.27 11.70 -0.93
CA LEU A 83 -2.10 11.60 -1.82
C LEU A 83 -2.24 10.43 -2.80
N TRP A 84 -2.75 9.29 -2.33
CA TRP A 84 -3.03 8.12 -3.16
C TRP A 84 -4.04 8.43 -4.27
N GLN A 85 -5.19 9.00 -3.91
CA GLN A 85 -6.22 9.39 -4.89
C GLN A 85 -5.65 10.36 -5.94
N ARG A 86 -4.78 11.29 -5.53
CA ARG A 86 -4.10 12.21 -6.46
C ARG A 86 -3.12 11.51 -7.41
N GLU A 87 -2.31 10.58 -6.90
CA GLU A 87 -1.30 9.86 -7.69
C GLU A 87 -1.94 8.89 -8.69
N VAL A 88 -3.03 8.21 -8.29
CA VAL A 88 -3.69 7.20 -9.13
C VAL A 88 -4.80 7.79 -9.99
N GLY A 89 -5.32 8.98 -9.68
CA GLY A 89 -6.48 9.59 -10.37
C GLY A 89 -6.42 9.54 -11.91
N ARG A 90 -5.25 9.78 -12.51
CA ARG A 90 -5.09 9.70 -13.97
C ARG A 90 -5.13 8.28 -14.54
N ARG A 91 -4.73 7.29 -13.74
CA ARG A 91 -4.72 5.86 -14.11
C ARG A 91 -6.04 5.17 -13.84
N ILE A 92 -6.79 5.64 -12.83
CA ILE A 92 -8.07 5.04 -12.39
C ILE A 92 -9.04 4.87 -13.55
N ARG A 93 -9.19 5.87 -14.42
CA ARG A 93 -10.10 5.75 -15.58
C ARG A 93 -9.74 4.59 -16.49
N ARG A 94 -8.44 4.41 -16.78
CA ARG A 94 -7.95 3.32 -17.62
C ARG A 94 -8.14 1.98 -16.90
N LEU A 95 -7.78 1.90 -15.62
CA LEU A 95 -7.89 0.67 -14.83
C LEU A 95 -9.34 0.19 -14.69
N ARG A 96 -10.27 1.13 -14.42
CA ARG A 96 -11.72 0.88 -14.39
C ARG A 96 -12.24 0.36 -15.72
N ALA A 97 -11.81 0.96 -16.83
CA ALA A 97 -12.26 0.55 -18.16
C ALA A 97 -11.78 -0.85 -18.55
N THR A 98 -10.66 -1.32 -17.97
CA THR A 98 -10.10 -2.65 -18.24
C THR A 98 -10.57 -3.73 -17.27
N GLY A 99 -11.40 -3.41 -16.26
CA GLY A 99 -11.79 -4.38 -15.24
C GLY A 99 -10.62 -4.85 -14.36
N PHE A 100 -9.62 -3.99 -14.15
CA PHE A 100 -8.32 -4.40 -13.58
C PHE A 100 -8.46 -4.95 -12.16
N LEU A 101 -9.37 -4.40 -11.35
CA LEU A 101 -9.53 -4.79 -9.95
C LEU A 101 -9.99 -6.24 -9.81
N THR A 102 -10.94 -6.67 -10.64
CA THR A 102 -11.41 -8.05 -10.71
C THR A 102 -10.29 -9.00 -11.13
N SER A 103 -9.60 -8.71 -12.24
CA SER A 103 -8.46 -9.50 -12.68
C SER A 103 -7.33 -9.53 -11.64
N TYR A 104 -7.18 -8.46 -10.87
CA TYR A 104 -6.19 -8.38 -9.80
C TYR A 104 -6.53 -9.35 -8.67
N VAL A 105 -7.76 -9.28 -8.13
CA VAL A 105 -8.21 -10.06 -6.98
C VAL A 105 -8.35 -11.53 -7.33
N ASP A 106 -8.83 -11.86 -8.52
CA ASP A 106 -8.98 -13.26 -8.97
C ASP A 106 -7.63 -13.99 -9.10
N ALA A 107 -6.53 -13.25 -9.28
CA ALA A 107 -5.18 -13.80 -9.30
C ALA A 107 -4.51 -13.87 -7.92
N LEU A 108 -5.21 -13.50 -6.84
CA LEU A 108 -4.77 -13.76 -5.46
C LEU A 108 -5.19 -15.19 -5.04
N PRO A 109 -4.49 -15.82 -4.08
CA PRO A 109 -4.86 -17.15 -3.60
C PRO A 109 -6.26 -17.17 -2.99
N ALA A 110 -6.95 -18.30 -3.16
CA ALA A 110 -8.29 -18.52 -2.62
C ALA A 110 -8.32 -18.26 -1.09
N GLY A 111 -9.29 -17.47 -0.64
CA GLY A 111 -9.45 -17.10 0.77
C GLY A 111 -8.64 -15.88 1.22
N ALA A 112 -7.86 -15.23 0.35
CA ALA A 112 -7.15 -13.98 0.69
C ALA A 112 -8.11 -12.92 1.25
N LEU A 113 -9.31 -12.77 0.67
CA LEU A 113 -10.33 -11.82 1.12
C LEU A 113 -10.74 -12.01 2.59
N HIS A 114 -10.68 -13.23 3.15
CA HIS A 114 -11.01 -13.47 4.56
C HIS A 114 -9.97 -12.92 5.53
N ALA A 115 -8.76 -12.58 5.07
CA ALA A 115 -7.74 -11.95 5.89
C ALA A 115 -8.01 -10.45 6.13
N LEU A 116 -8.94 -9.83 5.39
CA LEU A 116 -9.30 -8.43 5.54
C LEU A 116 -10.25 -8.20 6.72
N PRO A 117 -10.17 -7.03 7.39
CA PRO A 117 -11.21 -6.60 8.32
C PRO A 117 -12.59 -6.55 7.63
N PRO A 118 -13.70 -6.83 8.35
CA PRO A 118 -15.03 -6.92 7.76
C PRO A 118 -15.42 -5.70 6.91
N ALA A 119 -15.19 -4.49 7.42
CA ALA A 119 -15.50 -3.25 6.70
C ALA A 119 -14.71 -3.11 5.38
N ALA A 120 -13.42 -3.43 5.39
CA ALA A 120 -12.57 -3.34 4.19
C ALA A 120 -12.91 -4.44 3.17
N ARG A 121 -13.33 -5.61 3.65
CA ARG A 121 -13.79 -6.70 2.81
C ARG A 121 -15.10 -6.33 2.10
N GLU A 122 -16.09 -5.84 2.85
CA GLU A 122 -17.37 -5.40 2.29
C GLU A 122 -17.21 -4.29 1.25
N GLU A 123 -16.33 -3.32 1.51
CA GLU A 123 -16.01 -2.25 0.56
C GLU A 123 -15.38 -2.76 -0.74
N LEU A 124 -14.41 -3.68 -0.63
CA LEU A 124 -13.77 -4.30 -1.78
C LEU A 124 -14.74 -5.18 -2.57
N GLU A 125 -15.53 -6.01 -1.89
CA GLU A 125 -16.54 -6.89 -2.51
C GLU A 125 -17.62 -6.08 -3.23
N ALA A 126 -18.14 -5.01 -2.62
CA ALA A 126 -19.12 -4.13 -3.25
C ALA A 126 -18.57 -3.46 -4.53
N THR A 127 -17.28 -3.12 -4.54
CA THR A 127 -16.64 -2.49 -5.70
C THR A 127 -16.37 -3.52 -6.81
N LEU A 128 -15.95 -4.73 -6.44
CA LEU A 128 -15.75 -5.85 -7.37
C LEU A 128 -17.07 -6.24 -8.05
N GLU A 129 -18.16 -6.34 -7.29
CA GLU A 129 -19.47 -6.70 -7.84
C GLU A 129 -19.94 -5.67 -8.88
N ARG A 130 -19.80 -4.38 -8.57
CA ARG A 130 -20.13 -3.31 -9.54
C ARG A 130 -19.28 -3.41 -10.81
N GLU A 131 -17.97 -3.66 -10.68
CA GLU A 131 -17.09 -3.81 -11.83
C GLU A 131 -17.49 -5.03 -12.70
N ARG A 132 -17.85 -6.16 -12.07
CA ARG A 132 -18.33 -7.38 -12.76
C ARG A 132 -19.65 -7.17 -13.51
N GLU A 133 -20.53 -6.35 -12.97
CA GLU A 133 -21.78 -5.94 -13.63
C GLU A 133 -21.57 -4.87 -14.71
N GLY A 134 -20.33 -4.42 -14.95
CA GLY A 134 -20.01 -3.36 -15.90
C GLY A 134 -20.40 -1.95 -15.43
N ARG A 135 -20.78 -1.80 -14.16
CA ARG A 135 -21.05 -0.49 -13.55
C ARG A 135 -19.72 0.11 -13.13
N LEU A 136 -19.39 1.30 -13.65
CA LEU A 136 -18.13 1.95 -13.34
C LEU A 136 -18.22 2.69 -11.99
N PRO A 137 -17.71 2.16 -10.86
CA PRO A 137 -17.80 2.79 -9.53
C PRO A 137 -17.10 4.16 -9.49
N ALA A 138 -17.41 5.03 -8.53
CA ALA A 138 -16.79 6.36 -8.50
C ALA A 138 -15.25 6.28 -8.42
N GLU A 139 -14.53 7.27 -8.96
CA GLU A 139 -13.06 7.21 -9.02
C GLU A 139 -12.42 7.06 -7.64
N GLY A 140 -12.95 7.75 -6.62
CA GLY A 140 -12.47 7.65 -5.24
C GLY A 140 -12.68 6.26 -4.62
N GLU A 141 -13.88 5.69 -4.81
CA GLU A 141 -14.22 4.33 -4.35
C GLU A 141 -13.31 3.29 -5.01
N TYR A 142 -13.08 3.42 -6.32
CA TYR A 142 -12.18 2.52 -7.03
C TYR A 142 -10.72 2.64 -6.57
N ALA A 143 -10.27 3.86 -6.27
CA ALA A 143 -8.94 4.09 -5.70
C ALA A 143 -8.78 3.35 -4.37
N GLU A 144 -9.80 3.41 -3.53
CA GLU A 144 -9.80 2.79 -2.20
C GLU A 144 -9.84 1.27 -2.28
N ALA A 145 -10.73 0.71 -3.10
CA ALA A 145 -10.76 -0.72 -3.36
C ALA A 145 -9.41 -1.24 -3.91
N LEU A 146 -8.79 -0.49 -4.83
CA LEU A 146 -7.45 -0.83 -5.35
C LEU A 146 -6.39 -0.79 -4.25
N PHE A 147 -6.47 0.17 -3.33
CA PHE A 147 -5.56 0.25 -2.19
C PHE A 147 -5.73 -0.95 -1.24
N ILE A 148 -6.98 -1.34 -0.95
CA ILE A 148 -7.29 -2.51 -0.13
C ILE A 148 -6.75 -3.78 -0.79
N ALA A 149 -6.91 -3.93 -2.10
CA ALA A 149 -6.39 -5.07 -2.85
C ALA A 149 -4.84 -5.15 -2.82
N LEU A 150 -4.16 -4.00 -2.90
CA LEU A 150 -2.69 -3.94 -2.75
C LEU A 150 -2.24 -4.33 -1.33
N ALA A 151 -2.93 -3.83 -0.31
CA ALA A 151 -2.63 -4.18 1.08
C ALA A 151 -2.85 -5.68 1.34
N LEU A 152 -3.86 -6.27 0.71
CA LEU A 152 -4.12 -7.70 0.78
C LEU A 152 -3.01 -8.54 0.12
N ASP A 153 -2.54 -8.15 -1.07
CA ASP A 153 -1.43 -8.83 -1.75
C ASP A 153 -0.16 -8.81 -0.88
N GLU A 154 0.20 -7.66 -0.33
CA GLU A 154 1.38 -7.53 0.55
C GLU A 154 1.24 -8.41 1.82
N ALA A 155 0.07 -8.43 2.45
CA ALA A 155 -0.22 -9.30 3.60
C ALA A 155 -0.16 -10.79 3.23
N THR A 156 -0.47 -11.13 1.99
CA THR A 156 -0.43 -12.50 1.48
C THR A 156 1.01 -12.92 1.15
N ARG A 157 1.79 -12.06 0.49
CA ARG A 157 3.22 -12.29 0.19
C ARG A 157 4.06 -12.46 1.44
N THR A 158 3.81 -11.67 2.48
CA THR A 158 4.55 -11.74 3.76
C THR A 158 4.27 -13.02 4.55
N ARG A 159 3.13 -13.69 4.33
CA ARG A 159 2.78 -14.98 4.95
C ARG A 159 3.33 -16.19 4.20
N MET A 160 3.73 -16.05 2.93
CA MET A 160 4.36 -17.14 2.20
C MET A 160 5.86 -17.21 2.53
N PRO A 161 6.41 -18.39 2.88
CA PRO A 161 7.85 -18.54 3.07
C PRO A 161 8.56 -18.19 1.76
N ARG A 162 9.48 -17.22 1.81
CA ARG A 162 10.37 -16.89 0.69
C ARG A 162 11.09 -18.17 0.24
N ARG A 163 10.63 -18.78 -0.85
CA ARG A 163 11.46 -19.74 -1.58
C ARG A 163 12.64 -18.96 -2.15
N HIS A 164 13.77 -19.02 -1.45
CA HIS A 164 15.07 -18.69 -2.04
C HIS A 164 15.27 -19.60 -3.25
N GLY A 165 15.04 -19.04 -4.44
CA GLY A 165 15.53 -19.62 -5.67
C GLY A 165 17.04 -19.47 -5.72
N SER A 166 17.78 -20.43 -5.17
CA SER A 166 19.15 -20.67 -5.61
C SER A 166 19.08 -21.38 -6.96
N THR A 167 19.19 -20.58 -8.00
CA THR A 167 19.59 -21.01 -9.34
C THR A 167 20.91 -21.78 -9.24
N GLN A 168 20.90 -23.08 -9.52
CA GLN A 168 22.01 -23.64 -10.30
C GLN A 168 21.47 -24.69 -11.28
N SER A 169 21.42 -24.22 -12.52
CA SER A 169 21.09 -24.95 -13.72
C SER A 169 22.31 -25.77 -14.17
N ARG A 170 22.05 -27.03 -14.52
CA ARG A 170 22.67 -27.80 -15.63
C ARG A 170 24.20 -27.90 -15.72
N SER A 171 24.70 -29.13 -15.74
CA SER A 171 24.91 -29.85 -17.01
C SER A 171 25.48 -31.24 -16.77
N ALA A 172 24.90 -32.21 -17.48
CA ALA A 172 25.45 -33.53 -17.66
C ALA A 172 26.71 -33.46 -18.54
N GLY A 173 27.77 -34.14 -18.13
CA GLY A 173 28.90 -34.50 -18.98
C GLY A 173 29.14 -36.01 -18.87
N PRO A 174 28.94 -36.81 -19.93
CA PRO A 174 29.19 -38.25 -19.89
C PRO A 174 30.70 -38.53 -19.98
N SER A 175 31.25 -39.18 -18.96
CA SER A 175 32.64 -39.64 -18.93
C SER A 175 32.83 -40.81 -19.90
N ARG A 176 33.58 -40.58 -20.99
CA ARG A 176 34.10 -41.63 -21.90
C ARG A 176 35.08 -42.56 -21.16
N PRO A 177 35.12 -43.87 -21.49
CA PRO A 177 36.14 -44.77 -20.98
C PRO A 177 37.44 -44.60 -21.80
N LYS A 178 38.59 -44.53 -21.12
CA LYS A 178 39.91 -44.49 -21.74
C LYS A 178 40.54 -45.87 -21.64
N GLY A 179 40.60 -46.58 -22.76
CA GLY A 179 41.40 -47.78 -22.93
C GLY A 179 42.81 -47.45 -23.44
N ARG A 180 43.77 -48.28 -23.02
CA ARG A 180 45.05 -48.67 -23.64
C ARG A 180 46.00 -47.59 -24.19
N ASN A 181 47.21 -47.54 -23.63
CA ASN A 181 48.37 -48.30 -24.13
C ASN A 181 49.27 -48.72 -22.97
#